data_AF-K5VAA3-F1
#
_entry.id   AF-K5VAA3-F1
#
_cell.length_a   1.000
_cell.length_b   1.000
_cell.length_c   1.000
_cell.angle_alpha   90.00
_cell.angle_beta   90.00
_cell.angle_gamma   90.00
#
_symmetry.space_group_name_H-M   'P 1'
#
loop_
_entity.id
_entity.type
_entity.pdbx_description
1 polymer ?
#
loop_
_entity_poly.entity_id
_entity_poly.type
_entity_poly.pdbx_seq_one_letter_code
_entity_poly.pdbx_strand_id
1 'polypeptide(L)' 'HPLAYVEWFTPLQVRDLKLGMYSVARSTVSQKRRTSVISVDQIIRTCHLLPIFGKRVDLTWSPVNILE' A
#
# COMPACT_ATOMS: atom_id res chain seq x y z
N HIS A 1 9.92 14.48 2.54
CA HIS A 1 8.60 13.90 2.84
C HIS A 1 8.63 12.42 2.52
N PRO A 2 8.24 11.54 3.46
CA PRO A 2 8.24 10.10 3.23
C PRO A 2 7.30 9.73 2.07
N LEU A 3 7.73 8.75 1.27
CA LEU A 3 7.01 8.29 0.09
C LEU A 3 6.53 6.85 0.29
N ALA A 4 5.37 6.53 -0.25
CA ALA A 4 4.80 5.19 -0.27
C ALA A 4 4.71 4.67 -1.70
N TYR A 5 5.23 3.47 -1.93
CA TYR A 5 4.94 2.69 -3.13
C TYR A 5 3.61 1.95 -2.94
N VAL A 6 2.66 2.19 -3.82
CA VAL A 6 1.33 1.57 -3.77
C VAL A 6 1.06 0.74 -5.02
N GLU A 7 0.49 -0.45 -4.82
CA GLU A 7 -0.13 -1.25 -5.89
C GLU A 7 -1.65 -1.08 -5.80
N TRP A 8 -2.27 -0.68 -6.91
CA TRP A 8 -3.71 -0.44 -6.93
C TRP A 8 -4.50 -1.74 -7.12
N PHE A 9 -5.64 -1.84 -6.46
CA PHE A 9 -6.61 -2.92 -6.64
C PHE A 9 -7.80 -2.44 -7.47
N THR A 10 -8.59 -3.38 -7.98
CA THR A 10 -9.87 -3.09 -8.64
C THR A 10 -10.83 -2.42 -7.67
N PRO A 11 -11.72 -1.51 -8.14
CA PRO A 11 -12.73 -0.90 -7.30
C PRO A 11 -13.64 -1.93 -6.60
N LEU A 12 -14.17 -1.56 -5.43
CA LEU A 12 -15.09 -2.37 -4.64
C LEU A 12 -16.45 -2.45 -5.34
N GLN A 13 -16.64 -3.46 -6.20
CA GLN A 13 -17.86 -3.62 -6.99
C GLN A 13 -18.63 -4.89 -6.63
N VAL A 14 -17.93 -6.04 -6.56
CA VAL A 14 -18.57 -7.34 -6.33
C VAL A 14 -18.38 -7.75 -4.87
N ARG A 15 -19.49 -7.96 -4.16
CA ARG A 15 -19.49 -8.51 -2.81
C ARG A 15 -19.62 -10.03 -2.88
N ASP A 16 -18.67 -10.74 -2.28
CA ASP A 16 -18.78 -12.17 -2.03
C ASP A 16 -19.80 -12.38 -0.91
N LEU A 17 -20.93 -13.02 -1.25
CA LEU A 17 -22.03 -13.25 -0.33
C LEU A 17 -21.71 -14.29 0.76
N LYS A 18 -20.75 -15.18 0.52
CA LYS A 18 -20.34 -16.19 1.51
C LYS A 18 -19.39 -15.59 2.54
N LEU A 19 -18.44 -14.76 2.08
CA LEU A 19 -17.46 -14.12 2.96
C LEU A 19 -17.97 -12.81 3.57
N GLY A 20 -19.01 -12.21 2.99
CA GLY A 20 -19.52 -10.90 3.40
C GLY A 20 -18.62 -9.72 3.00
N MET A 21 -17.58 -9.98 2.20
CA MET A 21 -16.50 -9.04 1.86
C MET A 21 -16.52 -8.68 0.37
N TYR A 22 -15.83 -7.60 -0.02
CA TYR A 22 -15.64 -7.28 -1.43
C TYR A 22 -14.51 -8.11 -2.03
N SER A 23 -14.74 -8.66 -3.22
CA SER A 23 -13.70 -9.28 -4.03
C SER A 23 -12.94 -8.20 -4.79
N VAL A 24 -11.61 -8.25 -4.71
CA VAL A 24 -10.71 -7.33 -5.41
C VAL A 24 -9.57 -8.11 -6.06
N ALA A 25 -9.11 -7.64 -7.21
CA ALA A 25 -7.93 -8.12 -7.90
C ALA A 25 -6.90 -6.99 -8.05
N ARG A 26 -5.65 -7.31 -8.38
CA ARG A 26 -4.65 -6.28 -8.70
C ARG A 26 -5.05 -5.57 -9.99
N SER A 27 -5.07 -4.25 -9.98
CA SER A 27 -5.33 -3.44 -11.16
C SER A 27 -4.14 -3.51 -12.11
N THR A 28 -4.42 -3.67 -13.41
CA THR A 28 -3.41 -3.67 -14.46
C THR A 28 -3.74 -2.63 -15.53
N VAL A 29 -2.71 -2.03 -16.12
CA VAL A 29 -2.79 -1.13 -17.27
C VAL A 29 -1.76 -1.60 -18.28
N SER A 30 -2.18 -1.86 -19.52
CA SER A 30 -1.31 -2.41 -20.58
C SER A 30 -0.54 -3.65 -20.13
N GLN A 31 -1.24 -4.60 -19.49
CA GLN A 31 -0.70 -5.86 -18.94
C GLN A 31 0.34 -5.71 -17.81
N LYS A 32 0.59 -4.50 -17.30
CA LYS A 32 1.49 -4.25 -16.17
C LYS A 32 0.70 -3.86 -14.94
N ARG A 33 1.23 -4.15 -13.74
CA ARG A 33 0.61 -3.73 -12.48
C ARG A 33 0.46 -2.22 -12.48
N ARG A 34 -0.71 -1.74 -12.08
CA ARG A 34 -0.94 -0.32 -11.85
C ARG A 34 -0.31 0.05 -10.51
N THR A 35 0.74 0.84 -10.56
CA THR A 35 1.53 1.22 -9.38
C THR A 35 1.69 2.73 -9.33
N SER A 36 1.96 3.28 -8.15
CA SER A 36 2.27 4.70 -7.98
C SER A 36 3.21 4.91 -6.79
N VAL A 37 3.96 6.00 -6.83
CA VAL A 37 4.68 6.52 -5.68
C VAL A 37 3.95 7.79 -5.25
N ILE A 38 3.40 7.78 -4.04
CA ILE A 38 2.63 8.88 -3.48
C ILE A 38 3.32 9.41 -2.22
N SER A 39 3.03 10.65 -1.84
CA SER A 39 3.43 11.12 -0.51
C SER A 39 2.58 10.43 0.56
N VAL A 40 3.17 10.12 1.72
CA VAL A 40 2.45 9.45 2.82
C VAL A 40 1.29 10.32 3.33
N ASP A 41 1.34 11.65 3.19
CA ASP A 41 0.23 12.55 3.53
C ASP A 41 -1.04 12.34 2.68
N GLN A 42 -0.94 11.66 1.54
CA GLN A 42 -2.11 11.31 0.71
C GLN A 42 -2.87 10.09 1.28
N ILE A 43 -2.32 9.40 2.28
CA ILE A 43 -2.94 8.25 2.95
C ILE A 43 -3.85 8.78 4.06
N ILE A 44 -5.15 8.84 3.77
CA ILE A 44 -6.16 9.44 4.66
C ILE A 44 -6.73 8.48 5.73
N ARG A 45 -6.31 7.21 5.75
CA ARG A 45 -6.78 6.19 6.71
C ARG A 45 -5.62 5.41 7.29
N THR A 46 -5.80 4.95 8.53
CA THR A 46 -4.85 4.07 9.20
C THR A 46 -4.60 2.83 8.34
N CYS A 47 -3.32 2.56 8.10
CA CYS A 47 -2.87 1.35 7.43
C CYS A 47 -1.53 0.90 8.05
N HIS A 48 -1.17 -0.35 7.80
CA HIS A 48 0.16 -0.83 8.11
C HIS A 48 1.08 -0.51 6.94
N LEU A 49 2.10 0.31 7.18
CA LEU A 49 3.16 0.54 6.21
C LEU A 49 4.22 -0.55 6.35
N LEU A 50 4.56 -1.17 5.22
CA LEU A 50 5.69 -2.07 5.12
C LEU A 50 6.87 -1.27 4.59
N PRO A 51 7.91 -1.07 5.40
CA PRO A 51 9.01 -0.24 4.99
C PRO A 51 9.95 -0.99 4.04
N ILE A 52 10.46 -0.29 3.03
CA ILE A 52 11.34 -0.85 1.99
C ILE A 52 12.73 -0.23 2.16
N PHE A 53 13.65 -1.01 2.70
CA PHE A 53 14.95 -0.52 3.20
C PHE A 53 16.13 -0.67 2.22
N GLY A 54 15.93 -1.35 1.09
CA GLY A 54 17.04 -1.72 0.21
C GLY A 54 17.94 -2.79 0.87
N LYS A 55 19.27 -2.63 0.81
CA LYS A 55 20.23 -3.67 1.23
C LYS A 55 20.48 -3.75 2.74
N ARG A 56 20.18 -2.69 3.51
CA ARG A 56 20.44 -2.63 4.95
C ARG A 56 19.29 -1.90 5.63
N VAL A 57 18.83 -2.48 6.74
CA VAL A 57 17.87 -1.83 7.65
C VAL A 57 18.63 -1.04 8.70
N ASP A 58 18.14 0.15 9.04
CA ASP A 58 18.63 0.88 10.20
C ASP A 58 18.10 0.21 11.47
N LEU A 59 18.99 -0.27 12.32
CA LEU A 59 18.64 -0.99 13.55
C LEU A 59 18.09 -0.06 14.66
N THR A 60 18.21 1.26 14.48
CA THR A 60 17.67 2.26 15.41
C THR A 60 16.21 2.58 15.14
N TRP A 61 15.63 2.01 14.08
CA TRP A 61 14.24 2.21 13.72
C TRP A 61 13.28 1.52 14.67
N SER A 62 12.27 2.29 15.06
CA SER A 62 11.14 1.93 15.89
C SER A 62 9.86 2.44 15.23
N PRO A 63 8.69 1.97 15.64
CA PRO A 63 7.42 2.50 15.16
C PRO A 63 7.27 4.02 15.33
N VAL A 64 8.05 4.64 16.22
CA VAL A 64 7.98 6.06 16.54
C VAL A 64 8.77 6.92 15.54
N ASN A 65 9.94 6.46 15.09
CA ASN A 65 10.88 7.26 14.29
C ASN A 65 11.03 6.80 12.83
N ILE A 66 10.37 5.70 12.42
CA ILE A 66 10.54 5.14 11.06
C ILE A 66 10.06 6.07 9.93
N LEU A 67 9.36 7.15 10.24
CA LEU A 67 8.86 8.14 9.29
C LEU A 67 9.58 9.49 9.35
N GLU A 68 10.52 9.66 10.28
CA GLU A 68 11.39 10.86 10.42
C GLU A 68 12.53 10.82 9.39
#